data_AF-A0A5D2F206-F1
#
_entry.id   AF-A0A5D2F206-F1
#
_cell.length_a   1.000
_cell.length_b   1.000
_cell.length_c   1.000
_cell.angle_alpha   90.00
_cell.angle_beta   90.00
_cell.angle_gamma   90.00
#
_symmetry.space_group_name_H-M   'P 1'
#
loop_
_entity.id
_entity.type
_entity.pdbx_description
1 polymer ?
#
loop_
_entity_poly.entity_id
_entity_poly.type
_entity_poly.pdbx_seq_one_letter_code
_entity_poly.pdbx_strand_id
1 'polypeptide(L)'
;MFTPPTYGLAQCEFVFTGNNYKKKLEIIRQDFERKSLELEKRIEQLEEEKIQLGLDVDVQKLEAERLRKGKNKTEEDLDSLKTDYKKLRRSMRTAGLGKTSEQWRQEVKEEQSKANQWEEKFRDAQAREDTLKRSLVESQNEKEGLKIRLSELERSLYQYRSRNSAIELKASQNRIEELKENIEELKTALQNRELQIELLEVNNERWKEQLHQSQDQVRSRDYVMGEALTQVREVADHLQTLAVQADVLSLKYESESDRGRELAWLLRQVKALSIRAKPYM
;
A
#
# COMPACT_ATOMS: atom_id res chain seq x y z
N MET A 1 -45.45 81.76 -110.88
CA MET A 1 -45.07 83.05 -111.50
C MET A 1 -43.92 82.76 -112.45
N PHE A 2 -44.01 83.27 -113.69
CA PHE A 2 -42.93 83.44 -114.69
C PHE A 2 -42.31 82.16 -115.28
N THR A 3 -42.84 81.62 -116.38
CA THR A 3 -42.82 82.03 -117.82
C THR A 3 -41.63 81.46 -118.61
N PRO A 4 -41.89 81.04 -119.86
CA PRO A 4 -40.97 80.28 -120.72
C PRO A 4 -40.08 81.22 -121.56
N PRO A 5 -39.21 80.64 -122.40
CA PRO A 5 -39.21 81.04 -123.81
C PRO A 5 -39.07 79.82 -124.73
N THR A 6 -40.08 79.47 -125.54
CA THR A 6 -40.19 79.84 -126.96
C THR A 6 -38.87 79.84 -127.71
N TYR A 7 -38.69 78.92 -128.66
CA TYR A 7 -38.18 79.25 -130.00
C TYR A 7 -38.51 78.13 -131.01
N GLY A 8 -39.29 78.51 -132.03
CA GLY A 8 -38.95 78.17 -133.41
C GLY A 8 -39.44 76.85 -133.99
N LEU A 9 -40.73 76.76 -134.29
CA LEU A 9 -41.22 75.95 -135.41
C LEU A 9 -41.08 76.79 -136.70
N ALA A 10 -40.07 76.49 -137.52
CA ALA A 10 -40.01 76.97 -138.90
C ALA A 10 -40.70 75.94 -139.80
N GLN A 11 -41.80 76.36 -140.44
CA GLN A 11 -42.41 75.68 -141.56
C GLN A 11 -41.41 75.68 -142.74
N CYS A 12 -41.07 74.49 -143.22
CA CYS A 12 -40.41 74.31 -144.50
C CYS A 12 -41.33 73.44 -145.35
N GLU A 13 -42.08 74.10 -146.23
CA GLU A 13 -42.72 73.46 -147.37
C GLU A 13 -41.61 72.90 -148.26
N PHE A 14 -41.46 71.58 -148.28
CA PHE A 14 -40.63 70.91 -149.27
C PHE A 14 -41.44 69.85 -150.00
N VAL A 15 -41.68 70.17 -151.26
CA VAL A 15 -42.31 69.33 -152.28
C VAL A 15 -41.65 67.95 -152.31
N PHE A 16 -42.54 66.96 -152.27
CA PHE A 16 -42.27 65.54 -152.28
C PHE A 16 -41.48 65.11 -153.53
N THR A 17 -40.30 64.53 -153.32
CA THR A 17 -39.71 63.58 -154.26
C THR A 17 -39.40 62.29 -153.49
N GLY A 18 -40.09 61.21 -153.86
CA GLY A 18 -40.38 59.99 -153.10
C GLY A 18 -39.21 59.09 -152.66
N ASN A 19 -37.96 59.56 -152.64
CA ASN A 19 -36.78 58.71 -152.44
C ASN A 19 -35.77 59.19 -151.37
N ASN A 20 -36.09 60.25 -150.60
CA ASN A 20 -35.12 60.89 -149.68
C ASN A 20 -35.44 60.77 -148.16
N TYR A 21 -36.71 60.64 -147.76
CA TYR A 21 -37.11 60.48 -146.34
C TYR A 21 -36.78 59.09 -145.77
N LYS A 22 -36.86 58.06 -146.61
CA LYS A 22 -36.49 56.69 -146.24
C LYS A 22 -35.00 56.60 -145.85
N LYS A 23 -34.13 57.34 -146.55
CA LYS A 23 -32.70 57.44 -146.21
C LYS A 23 -32.44 58.17 -144.89
N LYS A 24 -33.17 59.24 -144.57
CA LYS A 24 -33.01 59.97 -143.29
C LYS A 24 -33.45 59.14 -142.07
N LEU A 25 -34.58 58.44 -142.15
CA LEU A 25 -35.02 57.55 -141.06
C LEU A 25 -34.07 56.36 -140.88
N GLU A 26 -33.51 55.84 -141.97
CA GLU A 26 -32.50 54.77 -141.92
C GLU A 26 -31.21 55.23 -141.23
N ILE A 27 -30.75 56.47 -141.50
CA ILE A 27 -29.58 57.06 -140.83
C ILE A 27 -29.83 57.24 -139.32
N ILE A 28 -31.01 57.74 -138.93
CA ILE A 28 -31.36 57.92 -137.52
C ILE A 28 -31.46 56.57 -136.81
N ARG A 29 -32.02 55.54 -137.46
CA ARG A 29 -32.06 54.18 -136.90
C ARG A 29 -30.65 53.65 -136.66
N GLN A 30 -29.77 53.75 -137.67
CA GLN A 30 -28.37 53.31 -137.53
C GLN A 30 -27.61 54.07 -136.44
N ASP A 31 -27.87 55.37 -136.27
CA ASP A 31 -27.25 56.16 -135.20
C ASP A 31 -27.76 55.77 -133.81
N PHE A 32 -29.05 55.45 -133.68
CA PHE A 32 -29.62 54.94 -132.42
C PHE A 32 -29.07 53.55 -132.09
N GLU A 33 -28.96 52.68 -133.09
CA GLU A 33 -28.38 51.34 -132.97
C GLU A 33 -26.90 51.42 -132.58
N ARG A 34 -26.14 52.37 -133.16
CA ARG A 34 -24.73 52.63 -132.80
C ARG A 34 -24.61 53.12 -131.36
N LYS A 35 -25.46 54.06 -130.92
CA LYS A 35 -25.45 54.55 -129.53
C LYS A 35 -25.90 53.49 -128.54
N SER A 36 -26.85 52.64 -128.92
CA SER A 36 -27.30 51.51 -128.09
C SER A 36 -26.16 50.50 -127.90
N LEU A 37 -25.44 50.16 -128.98
CA LEU A 37 -24.24 49.31 -128.93
C LEU A 37 -23.11 49.94 -128.11
N GLU A 38 -22.92 51.26 -128.19
CA GLU A 38 -21.92 51.97 -127.40
C GLU A 38 -22.26 51.99 -125.90
N LEU A 39 -23.55 52.14 -125.56
CA LEU A 39 -24.04 52.06 -124.18
C LEU A 39 -23.95 50.63 -123.62
N GLU A 40 -24.28 49.61 -124.40
CA GLU A 40 -24.08 48.21 -124.01
C GLU A 40 -22.61 47.92 -123.70
N LYS A 41 -21.68 48.35 -124.57
CA LYS A 41 -20.24 48.21 -124.29
C LYS A 41 -19.80 48.96 -123.04
N ARG A 42 -20.38 50.13 -122.76
CA ARG A 42 -20.08 50.90 -121.54
C ARG A 42 -20.62 50.20 -120.29
N ILE A 43 -21.79 49.58 -120.39
CA ILE A 43 -22.40 48.79 -119.30
C ILE A 43 -21.54 47.55 -119.04
N GLU A 44 -21.12 46.83 -120.08
CA GLU A 44 -20.26 45.66 -119.98
C GLU A 44 -18.90 46.00 -119.35
N GLN A 45 -18.26 47.10 -119.78
CA GLN A 45 -17.02 47.61 -119.16
C GLN A 45 -17.20 47.97 -117.68
N LEU A 46 -18.30 48.63 -117.31
CA LEU A 46 -18.56 48.99 -115.91
C LEU A 46 -18.89 47.76 -115.05
N GLU A 47 -19.52 46.74 -115.62
CA GLU A 47 -19.72 45.45 -114.95
C GLU A 47 -18.40 44.70 -114.75
N GLU A 48 -17.52 44.67 -115.75
CA GLU A 48 -16.16 44.11 -115.64
C GLU A 48 -15.31 44.87 -114.61
N GLU A 49 -15.33 46.21 -114.60
CA GLU A 49 -14.62 47.03 -113.60
C GLU A 49 -15.19 46.84 -112.19
N LYS A 50 -16.51 46.71 -112.03
CA LYS A 50 -17.17 46.41 -110.75
C LYS A 50 -16.71 45.06 -110.19
N ILE A 51 -16.55 44.05 -111.06
CA ILE A 51 -16.02 42.74 -110.69
C ILE A 51 -14.53 42.83 -110.36
N GLN A 52 -13.72 43.51 -111.19
CA GLN A 52 -12.26 43.65 -110.98
C GLN A 52 -11.92 44.41 -109.70
N LEU A 53 -12.66 45.48 -109.37
CA LEU A 53 -12.45 46.26 -108.15
C LEU A 53 -13.05 45.59 -106.91
N GLY A 54 -13.70 44.43 -107.05
CA GLY A 54 -14.29 43.70 -105.93
C GLY A 54 -15.39 44.50 -105.21
N LEU A 55 -16.06 45.41 -105.94
CA LEU A 55 -17.16 46.24 -105.42
C LEU A 55 -18.50 45.49 -105.47
N ASP A 56 -18.46 44.17 -105.61
CA ASP A 56 -19.64 43.33 -105.49
C ASP A 56 -20.19 43.42 -104.06
N VAL A 57 -21.42 43.90 -103.96
CA VAL A 57 -22.15 44.10 -102.71
C VAL A 57 -22.29 42.77 -101.96
N ASP A 58 -22.44 41.64 -102.66
CA ASP A 58 -22.58 40.33 -102.02
C ASP A 58 -21.26 39.81 -101.44
N VAL A 59 -20.14 40.10 -102.10
CA VAL A 59 -18.79 39.77 -101.60
C VAL A 59 -18.45 40.60 -100.37
N GLN A 60 -18.66 41.92 -100.41
CA GLN A 60 -18.42 42.79 -99.25
C GLN A 60 -19.32 42.44 -98.06
N LYS A 61 -20.57 42.05 -98.32
CA LYS A 61 -21.49 41.59 -97.28
C LYS A 61 -21.02 40.29 -96.63
N LEU A 62 -20.53 39.34 -97.43
CA LEU A 62 -19.95 38.09 -96.93
C LEU A 62 -18.69 38.34 -96.09
N GLU A 63 -17.79 39.22 -96.54
CA GLU A 63 -16.59 39.61 -95.79
C GLU A 63 -16.92 40.31 -94.48
N ALA A 64 -17.85 41.27 -94.50
CA ALA A 64 -18.33 41.95 -93.30
C ALA A 64 -18.97 40.96 -92.30
N GLU A 65 -19.71 39.96 -92.79
CA GLU A 65 -20.29 38.92 -91.94
C GLU A 65 -19.21 38.00 -91.34
N ARG A 66 -18.16 37.63 -92.10
CA ARG A 66 -17.01 36.88 -91.58
C ARG A 66 -16.26 37.67 -90.52
N LEU A 67 -16.02 38.96 -90.75
CA LEU A 67 -15.40 39.86 -89.78
C LEU A 67 -16.25 39.98 -88.52
N ARG A 68 -17.58 40.10 -88.65
CA ARG A 68 -18.50 40.12 -87.51
C ARG A 68 -18.44 38.81 -86.70
N LYS A 69 -18.47 37.66 -87.38
CA LYS A 69 -18.36 36.35 -86.72
C LYS A 69 -17.01 36.19 -86.02
N GLY A 70 -15.92 36.64 -86.64
CA GLY A 70 -14.58 36.66 -86.04
C GLY A 70 -14.53 37.53 -84.79
N LYS A 71 -15.04 38.76 -84.87
CA LYS A 71 -15.11 39.70 -83.74
C LYS A 71 -15.91 39.12 -82.56
N ASN A 72 -17.09 38.59 -82.82
CA ASN A 72 -17.93 38.01 -81.77
C ASN A 72 -17.24 36.83 -81.08
N LYS A 73 -16.56 35.96 -81.84
CA LYS A 73 -15.80 34.84 -81.26
C LYS A 73 -14.64 35.31 -80.38
N THR A 74 -13.89 36.32 -80.83
CA THR A 74 -12.80 36.89 -80.01
C THR A 74 -13.32 37.56 -78.73
N GLU A 75 -14.53 38.11 -78.75
CA GLU A 75 -15.17 38.73 -77.59
C GLU A 75 -15.65 37.66 -76.59
N GLU A 76 -16.25 36.56 -77.08
CA GLU A 76 -16.60 35.39 -76.25
C GLU A 76 -15.37 34.75 -75.60
N ASP A 77 -14.27 34.59 -76.35
CA ASP A 77 -13.00 34.06 -75.82
C ASP A 77 -12.42 34.99 -74.73
N LEU A 78 -12.51 36.32 -74.93
CA LEU A 78 -12.07 37.31 -73.96
C LEU A 78 -12.90 37.25 -72.66
N ASP A 79 -14.22 37.12 -72.77
CA ASP A 79 -15.11 37.00 -71.62
C ASP A 79 -14.90 35.68 -70.87
N SER A 80 -14.69 34.58 -71.60
CA SER A 80 -14.35 33.28 -71.03
C SER A 80 -13.04 33.36 -70.23
N LEU A 81 -11.97 33.90 -70.83
CA LEU A 81 -10.68 34.11 -70.17
C LEU A 81 -10.81 34.98 -68.90
N LYS A 82 -11.63 36.03 -68.96
CA LYS A 82 -11.89 36.91 -67.80
C LYS A 82 -12.63 36.16 -66.69
N THR A 83 -13.55 35.26 -67.02
CA THR A 83 -14.23 34.43 -66.01
C THR A 83 -13.29 33.41 -65.39
N ASP A 84 -12.45 32.76 -66.18
CA ASP A 84 -11.48 31.78 -65.69
C ASP A 84 -10.40 32.43 -64.83
N TYR A 85 -9.91 33.62 -65.20
CA TYR A 85 -9.02 34.41 -64.36
C TYR A 85 -9.65 34.78 -63.01
N LYS A 86 -10.93 35.17 -63.00
CA LYS A 86 -11.67 35.46 -61.76
C LYS A 86 -11.83 34.20 -60.89
N LYS A 87 -12.11 33.04 -61.50
CA LYS A 87 -12.20 31.75 -60.79
C LYS A 87 -10.84 31.38 -60.18
N LEU A 88 -9.77 31.43 -60.97
CA LEU A 88 -8.41 31.14 -60.53
C LEU A 88 -8.00 31.99 -59.32
N ARG A 89 -8.24 33.31 -59.38
CA ARG A 89 -7.95 34.22 -58.27
C ARG A 89 -8.74 33.89 -57.00
N ARG A 90 -10.00 33.46 -57.14
CA ARG A 90 -10.81 33.00 -56.00
C ARG A 90 -10.25 31.71 -55.41
N SER A 91 -9.95 30.71 -56.24
CA SER A 91 -9.36 29.44 -55.80
C SER A 91 -8.02 29.64 -55.09
N MET A 92 -7.16 30.55 -55.58
CA MET A 92 -5.91 30.91 -54.90
C MET A 92 -6.13 31.52 -53.52
N ARG A 93 -7.17 32.34 -53.34
CA ARG A 93 -7.52 32.89 -52.01
C ARG A 93 -8.05 31.81 -51.07
N THR A 94 -8.94 30.95 -51.56
CA THR A 94 -9.53 29.87 -50.75
C THR A 94 -8.49 28.83 -50.33
N ALA A 95 -7.56 28.47 -51.20
CA ALA A 95 -6.47 27.55 -50.89
C ALA A 95 -5.36 28.17 -50.02
N GLY A 96 -5.49 29.44 -49.62
CA GLY A 96 -4.46 30.14 -48.85
C GLY A 96 -3.18 30.46 -49.64
N LEU A 97 -3.18 30.23 -50.96
CA LEU A 97 -2.06 30.54 -51.87
C LEU A 97 -1.95 32.04 -52.19
N GLY A 98 -2.90 32.86 -51.73
CA GLY A 98 -2.84 34.31 -51.81
C GLY A 98 -1.84 34.98 -50.87
N LYS A 99 -1.11 34.20 -50.05
CA LYS A 99 -0.04 34.70 -49.18
C LYS A 99 1.14 35.22 -50.00
N THR A 100 1.72 36.32 -49.55
CA THR A 100 2.95 36.85 -50.15
C THR A 100 4.15 35.99 -49.75
N SER A 101 5.20 35.99 -50.58
CA SER A 101 6.44 35.26 -50.32
C SER A 101 7.08 35.60 -48.95
N GLU A 102 6.90 36.85 -48.49
CA GLU A 102 7.33 37.32 -47.16
C GLU A 102 6.63 36.56 -46.02
N GLN A 103 5.31 36.39 -46.12
CA GLN A 103 4.51 35.70 -45.11
C GLN A 103 4.90 34.22 -45.01
N TRP A 104 5.17 33.58 -46.15
CA TRP A 104 5.70 32.21 -46.17
C TRP A 104 7.07 32.11 -45.50
N ARG A 105 7.98 33.06 -45.77
CA ARG A 105 9.29 33.09 -45.09
C ARG A 105 9.15 33.26 -43.57
N GLN A 106 8.20 34.08 -43.14
CA GLN A 106 7.94 34.30 -41.72
C GLN A 106 7.35 33.06 -41.04
N GLU A 107 6.34 32.42 -41.64
CA GLU A 107 5.76 31.17 -41.13
C GLU A 107 6.79 30.04 -41.05
N VAL A 108 7.65 29.89 -42.06
CA VAL A 108 8.73 28.89 -42.03
C VAL A 108 9.71 29.16 -40.89
N LYS A 109 10.07 30.42 -40.62
CA LYS A 109 10.94 30.78 -39.49
C LYS A 109 10.26 30.52 -38.14
N GLU A 110 8.97 30.79 -38.02
CA GLU A 110 8.19 30.52 -36.81
C GLU A 110 8.03 29.03 -36.54
N GLU A 111 7.76 28.23 -37.56
CA GLU A 111 7.71 26.77 -37.40
C GLU A 111 9.10 26.20 -37.10
N GLN A 112 10.17 26.76 -37.67
CA GLN A 112 11.53 26.36 -37.36
C GLN A 112 11.91 26.69 -35.92
N SER A 113 11.53 27.85 -35.39
CA SER A 113 11.76 28.19 -33.99
C SER A 113 10.96 27.32 -33.03
N LYS A 114 9.71 26.98 -33.37
CA LYS A 114 8.91 26.00 -32.62
C LYS A 114 9.54 24.60 -32.65
N ALA A 115 10.02 24.15 -33.82
CA ALA A 115 10.70 22.87 -33.96
C ALA A 115 11.96 22.81 -33.08
N ASN A 116 12.78 23.87 -33.10
CA ASN A 116 13.95 23.97 -32.23
C ASN A 116 13.59 23.94 -30.74
N GLN A 117 12.49 24.61 -30.35
CA GLN A 117 12.00 24.59 -28.98
C GLN A 117 11.56 23.19 -28.54
N TRP A 118 10.90 22.43 -29.43
CA TRP A 118 10.53 21.05 -29.15
C TRP A 118 11.75 20.14 -29.08
N GLU A 119 12.76 20.36 -29.92
CA GLU A 119 14.01 19.63 -29.88
C GLU A 119 14.77 19.86 -28.56
N GLU A 120 14.79 21.09 -28.06
CA GLU A 120 15.37 21.42 -26.75
C GLU A 120 14.63 20.74 -25.61
N LYS A 121 13.28 20.80 -25.59
CA LYS A 121 12.47 20.08 -24.60
C LYS A 121 12.68 18.57 -24.64
N PHE A 122 12.87 18.01 -25.84
CA PHE A 122 13.16 16.60 -26.00
C PHE A 122 14.52 16.23 -25.40
N ARG A 123 15.57 17.03 -25.67
CA ARG A 123 16.89 16.86 -25.03
C ARG A 123 16.82 16.95 -23.51
N ASP A 124 16.08 17.92 -22.98
CA ASP A 124 15.87 18.07 -21.53
C ASP A 124 15.15 16.87 -20.92
N ALA A 125 14.11 16.37 -21.58
CA ALA A 125 13.38 15.19 -21.15
C ALA A 125 14.29 13.95 -21.12
N GLN A 126 15.13 13.78 -22.15
CA GLN A 126 16.09 12.70 -22.23
C GLN A 126 17.16 12.79 -21.11
N ALA A 127 17.70 13.99 -20.85
CA ALA A 127 18.66 14.19 -19.77
C ALA A 127 18.05 13.89 -18.38
N ARG A 128 16.77 14.22 -18.17
CA ARG A 128 16.02 13.85 -16.95
C ARG A 128 15.82 12.35 -16.85
N GLU A 129 15.45 11.70 -17.95
CA GLU A 129 15.30 10.24 -18.00
C GLU A 129 16.61 9.53 -17.62
N ASP A 130 17.74 9.96 -18.19
CA ASP A 130 19.05 9.38 -17.89
C ASP A 130 19.48 9.64 -16.43
N THR A 131 19.10 10.78 -15.87
CA THR A 131 19.32 11.07 -14.44
C THR A 131 18.46 10.16 -13.56
N LEU A 132 17.20 9.95 -13.92
CA LEU A 132 16.32 9.02 -13.19
C LEU A 132 16.82 7.58 -13.28
N LYS A 133 17.27 7.12 -14.45
CA LYS A 133 17.88 5.79 -14.62
C LYS A 133 19.09 5.60 -13.70
N ARG A 134 19.97 6.60 -13.60
CA ARG A 134 21.11 6.56 -12.67
C ARG A 134 20.65 6.45 -11.21
N SER A 135 19.73 7.31 -10.78
CA SER A 135 19.19 7.25 -9.41
C SER A 135 18.47 5.93 -9.11
N LEU A 136 17.82 5.32 -10.10
CA LEU A 136 17.16 4.03 -9.95
C LEU A 136 18.18 2.93 -9.69
N VAL A 137 19.27 2.89 -10.47
CA VAL A 137 20.35 1.91 -10.28
C VAL A 137 21.04 2.11 -8.92
N GLU A 138 21.31 3.36 -8.53
CA GLU A 138 21.86 3.68 -7.21
C GLU A 138 20.94 3.18 -6.08
N SER A 139 19.64 3.47 -6.15
CA SER A 139 18.66 3.00 -5.15
C SER A 139 18.55 1.47 -5.09
N GLN A 140 18.70 0.78 -6.22
CA GLN A 140 18.71 -0.68 -6.28
C GLN A 140 19.97 -1.25 -5.61
N ASN A 141 21.13 -0.64 -5.87
CA ASN A 141 22.38 -1.05 -5.23
C ASN A 141 22.36 -0.81 -3.72
N GLU A 142 21.83 0.33 -3.27
CA GLU A 142 21.64 0.62 -1.85
C GLU A 142 20.70 -0.38 -1.19
N LYS A 143 19.58 -0.70 -1.85
CA LYS A 143 18.62 -1.71 -1.36
C LYS A 143 19.28 -3.08 -1.19
N GLU A 144 20.10 -3.52 -2.16
CA GLU A 144 20.81 -4.80 -2.03
C GLU A 144 21.88 -4.75 -0.93
N GLY A 145 22.59 -3.62 -0.80
CA GLY A 145 23.52 -3.40 0.32
C GLY A 145 22.85 -3.47 1.69
N LEU A 146 21.66 -2.87 1.82
CA LEU A 146 20.84 -2.96 3.04
C LEU A 146 20.37 -4.39 3.32
N LYS A 147 20.00 -5.14 2.28
CA LYS A 147 19.59 -6.55 2.41
C LYS A 147 20.73 -7.42 2.94
N ILE A 148 21.96 -7.23 2.46
CA ILE A 148 23.15 -7.92 2.97
C ILE A 148 23.36 -7.61 4.46
N ARG A 149 23.32 -6.32 4.84
CA ARG A 149 23.46 -5.90 6.25
C ARG A 149 22.38 -6.48 7.15
N LEU A 150 21.14 -6.55 6.67
CA LEU A 150 20.04 -7.19 7.41
C LEU A 150 20.33 -8.67 7.65
N SER A 151 20.80 -9.41 6.65
CA SER A 151 21.18 -10.82 6.82
C SER A 151 22.36 -11.01 7.81
N GLU A 152 23.34 -10.11 7.81
CA GLU A 152 24.43 -10.14 8.80
C GLU A 152 23.93 -9.87 10.22
N LEU A 153 23.05 -8.88 10.39
CA LEU A 153 22.44 -8.55 11.68
C LEU A 153 21.57 -9.70 12.20
N GLU A 154 20.74 -10.31 11.35
CA GLU A 154 19.93 -11.46 11.71
C GLU A 154 20.79 -12.64 12.19
N ARG A 155 21.90 -12.92 11.47
CA ARG A 155 22.84 -13.97 11.85
C ARG A 155 23.51 -13.68 13.20
N SER A 156 23.96 -12.45 13.42
CA SER A 156 24.60 -12.05 14.69
C SER A 156 23.62 -12.08 15.87
N LEU A 157 22.37 -11.65 15.66
CA LEU A 157 21.32 -11.70 16.68
C LEU A 157 20.99 -13.14 17.06
N TYR A 158 20.87 -14.03 16.07
CA TYR A 158 20.67 -15.46 16.31
C TYR A 158 21.82 -16.05 17.15
N GLN A 159 23.06 -15.75 16.79
CA GLN A 159 24.24 -16.20 17.55
C GLN A 159 24.25 -15.67 18.99
N TYR A 160 23.95 -14.37 19.17
CA TYR A 160 23.87 -13.76 20.50
C TYR A 160 22.80 -14.43 21.36
N ARG A 161 21.60 -14.64 20.82
CA ARG A 161 20.49 -15.28 21.53
C ARG A 161 20.82 -16.73 21.89
N SER A 162 21.41 -17.48 20.97
CA SER A 162 21.88 -18.85 21.21
C SER A 162 22.92 -18.90 22.33
N ARG A 163 23.92 -18.01 22.28
CA ARG A 163 24.95 -17.92 23.33
C ARG A 163 24.37 -17.55 24.68
N ASN A 164 23.45 -16.58 24.73
CA ASN A 164 22.82 -16.16 25.97
C ASN A 164 22.00 -17.28 26.59
N SER A 165 21.21 -18.00 25.77
CA SER A 165 20.46 -19.18 26.22
C SER A 165 21.39 -20.29 26.73
N ALA A 166 22.53 -20.54 26.08
CA ALA A 166 23.50 -21.52 26.55
C ALA A 166 24.12 -21.13 27.90
N ILE A 167 24.40 -19.84 28.12
CA ILE A 167 24.91 -19.33 29.41
C ILE A 167 23.86 -19.51 30.52
N GLU A 168 22.60 -19.13 30.26
CA GLU A 168 21.49 -19.28 31.20
C GLU A 168 21.24 -20.76 31.56
N LEU A 169 21.26 -21.65 30.55
CA LEU A 169 21.14 -23.09 30.77
C LEU A 169 22.29 -23.67 31.58
N LYS A 170 23.53 -23.22 31.34
CA LYS A 170 24.69 -23.66 32.12
C LYS A 170 24.60 -23.19 33.57
N ALA A 171 24.13 -21.96 33.80
CA ALA A 171 23.92 -21.43 35.15
C ALA A 171 22.84 -22.22 35.91
N SER A 172 21.73 -22.55 35.26
CA SER A 172 20.66 -23.36 35.88
C SER A 172 21.11 -24.80 36.14
N GLN A 173 21.87 -25.41 35.23
CA GLN A 173 22.49 -26.72 35.44
C GLN A 173 23.40 -26.74 36.68
N ASN A 174 24.29 -25.75 36.82
CA ASN A 174 25.15 -25.64 37.99
C ASN A 174 24.34 -25.51 39.29
N ARG A 175 23.25 -24.72 39.26
CA ARG A 175 22.38 -24.55 40.44
C ARG A 175 21.65 -25.85 40.81
N ILE A 176 21.22 -26.63 39.82
CA ILE A 176 20.61 -27.95 40.05
C ILE A 176 21.63 -28.89 40.71
N GLU A 177 22.88 -28.88 40.25
CA GLU A 177 23.92 -29.76 40.81
C GLU A 177 24.25 -29.40 42.27
N GLU A 178 24.38 -28.11 42.59
CA GLU A 178 24.55 -27.63 43.97
C GLU A 178 23.38 -28.06 44.87
N LEU A 179 22.14 -27.97 44.38
CA LEU A 179 20.97 -28.41 45.14
C LEU A 179 20.93 -29.92 45.36
N LYS A 180 21.41 -30.73 44.39
CA LYS A 180 21.53 -32.18 44.58
C LYS A 180 22.54 -32.54 45.66
N GLU A 181 23.70 -31.89 45.67
CA GLU A 181 24.74 -32.11 46.70
C GLU A 181 24.19 -31.81 48.10
N ASN A 182 23.53 -30.65 48.26
CA ASN A 182 22.85 -30.28 49.51
C ASN A 182 21.79 -31.31 49.95
N ILE A 183 21.02 -31.87 49.00
CA ILE A 183 20.02 -32.90 49.31
C ILE A 183 20.69 -34.18 49.83
N GLU A 184 21.80 -34.62 49.23
CA GLU A 184 22.50 -35.81 49.69
C GLU A 184 23.13 -35.58 51.07
N GLU A 185 23.71 -34.41 51.34
CA GLU A 185 24.19 -34.03 52.67
C GLU A 185 23.06 -34.09 53.71
N LEU A 186 21.92 -33.47 53.42
CA LEU A 186 20.75 -33.49 54.32
C LEU A 186 20.23 -34.90 54.56
N LYS A 187 20.25 -35.77 53.55
CA LYS A 187 19.84 -37.16 53.67
C LYS A 187 20.77 -37.95 54.60
N THR A 188 22.10 -37.76 54.49
CA THR A 188 23.05 -38.39 55.43
C THR A 188 22.87 -37.88 56.86
N ALA A 189 22.60 -36.58 57.03
CA ALA A 189 22.32 -36.00 58.33
C ALA A 189 21.02 -36.55 58.93
N LEU A 190 19.97 -36.73 58.11
CA LEU A 190 18.71 -37.33 58.53
C LEU A 190 18.89 -38.78 59.01
N GLN A 191 19.61 -39.60 58.24
CA GLN A 191 19.92 -40.98 58.63
C GLN A 191 20.68 -41.04 59.97
N ASN A 192 21.62 -40.13 60.21
CA ASN A 192 22.31 -40.05 61.51
C ASN A 192 21.34 -39.69 62.65
N ARG A 193 20.40 -38.77 62.42
CA ARG A 193 19.38 -38.43 63.43
C ARG A 193 18.43 -39.58 63.71
N GLU A 194 18.02 -40.33 62.68
CA GLU A 194 17.21 -41.53 62.85
C GLU A 194 17.92 -42.55 63.76
N LEU A 195 19.20 -42.85 63.52
CA LEU A 195 19.99 -43.75 64.37
C LEU A 195 20.09 -43.25 65.83
N GLN A 196 20.22 -41.94 66.04
CA GLN A 196 20.22 -41.36 67.39
C GLN A 196 18.88 -41.50 68.09
N ILE A 197 17.77 -41.32 67.36
CA ILE A 197 16.42 -41.49 67.90
C ILE A 197 16.19 -42.94 68.29
N GLU A 198 16.51 -43.91 67.43
CA GLU A 198 16.40 -45.34 67.73
C GLU A 198 17.18 -45.72 69.00
N LEU A 199 18.42 -45.20 69.14
CA LEU A 199 19.23 -45.43 70.34
C LEU A 199 18.57 -44.85 71.60
N LEU A 200 18.01 -43.65 71.52
CA LEU A 200 17.31 -43.01 72.63
C LEU A 200 16.01 -43.74 73.00
N GLU A 201 15.27 -44.24 72.02
CA GLU A 201 14.06 -45.04 72.24
C GLU A 201 14.38 -46.33 73.02
N VAL A 202 15.41 -47.08 72.59
CA VAL A 202 15.88 -48.29 73.30
C VAL A 202 16.30 -47.97 74.73
N ASN A 203 17.02 -46.87 74.94
CA ASN A 203 17.40 -46.45 76.28
C ASN A 203 16.19 -46.06 77.14
N ASN A 204 15.20 -45.37 76.57
CA ASN A 204 13.99 -44.98 77.30
C ASN A 204 13.19 -46.20 77.75
N GLU A 205 13.03 -47.21 76.89
CA GLU A 205 12.39 -48.48 77.29
C GLU A 205 13.13 -49.17 78.44
N ARG A 206 14.47 -49.21 78.38
CA ARG A 206 15.29 -49.74 79.50
C ARG A 206 15.06 -48.96 80.80
N TRP A 207 15.01 -47.63 80.74
CA TRP A 207 14.74 -46.80 81.93
C TRP A 207 13.34 -47.02 82.49
N LYS A 208 12.32 -47.22 81.63
CA LYS A 208 10.96 -47.57 82.08
C LYS A 208 10.93 -48.89 82.81
N GLU A 209 11.59 -49.92 82.30
CA GLU A 209 11.70 -51.22 82.97
C GLU A 209 12.37 -51.11 84.34
N GLN A 210 13.50 -50.39 84.42
CA GLN A 210 14.20 -50.15 85.68
C GLN A 210 13.33 -49.38 86.68
N LEU A 211 12.57 -48.38 86.21
CA LEU A 211 11.64 -47.64 87.04
C LEU A 211 10.54 -48.55 87.59
N HIS A 212 9.95 -49.41 86.76
CA HIS A 212 8.94 -50.38 87.20
C HIS A 212 9.50 -51.34 88.26
N GLN A 213 10.70 -51.89 88.03
CA GLN A 213 11.37 -52.74 89.02
C GLN A 213 11.59 -52.02 90.34
N SER A 214 12.08 -50.78 90.30
CA SER A 214 12.29 -49.97 91.50
C SER A 214 10.97 -49.65 92.21
N GLN A 215 9.89 -49.38 91.47
CA GLN A 215 8.57 -49.15 92.03
C GLN A 215 8.03 -50.40 92.73
N ASP A 216 8.20 -51.59 92.13
CA ASP A 216 7.77 -52.85 92.73
C ASP A 216 8.58 -53.19 93.97
N GLN A 217 9.88 -52.90 93.98
CA GLN A 217 10.72 -53.00 95.18
C GLN A 217 10.23 -52.10 96.31
N VAL A 218 9.89 -50.83 96.00
CA VAL A 218 9.33 -49.90 96.98
C VAL A 218 7.99 -50.42 97.50
N ARG A 219 7.08 -50.86 96.63
CA ARG A 219 5.79 -51.46 97.03
C ARG A 219 5.95 -52.67 97.95
N SER A 220 6.90 -53.56 97.65
CA SER A 220 7.20 -54.72 98.49
C SER A 220 7.72 -54.31 99.87
N ARG A 221 8.63 -53.33 99.92
CA ARG A 221 9.14 -52.77 101.19
C ARG A 221 8.03 -52.08 101.98
N ASP A 222 7.18 -51.31 101.33
CA ASP A 222 6.05 -50.63 101.95
C ASP A 222 5.03 -51.63 102.51
N TYR A 223 4.80 -52.75 101.81
CA TYR A 223 3.97 -53.85 102.31
C TYR A 223 4.57 -54.47 103.58
N VAL A 224 5.86 -54.86 103.56
CA VAL A 224 6.56 -55.44 104.73
C VAL A 224 6.61 -54.44 105.90
N MET A 225 6.88 -53.17 105.62
CA MET A 225 6.88 -52.11 106.64
C MET A 225 5.47 -51.92 107.21
N GLY A 226 4.43 -51.95 106.38
CA GLY A 226 3.04 -51.90 106.80
C GLY A 226 2.68 -53.07 107.72
N GLU A 227 3.08 -54.29 107.39
CA GLU A 227 2.86 -55.49 108.21
C GLU A 227 3.61 -55.40 109.55
N ALA A 228 4.88 -55.00 109.53
CA ALA A 228 5.66 -54.77 110.75
C ALA A 228 5.03 -53.68 111.64
N LEU A 229 4.51 -52.59 111.04
CA LEU A 229 3.79 -51.55 111.77
C LEU A 229 2.49 -52.08 112.39
N THR A 230 1.75 -52.94 111.70
CA THR A 230 0.56 -53.59 112.28
C THR A 230 0.93 -54.50 113.45
N GLN A 231 2.00 -55.30 113.34
CA GLN A 231 2.48 -56.15 114.43
C GLN A 231 2.94 -55.32 115.64
N VAL A 232 3.67 -54.22 115.42
CA VAL A 232 4.09 -53.30 116.49
C VAL A 232 2.88 -52.68 117.19
N ARG A 233 1.85 -52.29 116.43
CA ARG A 233 0.57 -51.82 116.98
C ARG A 233 -0.09 -52.88 117.86
N GLU A 234 -0.24 -54.11 117.38
CA GLU A 234 -0.84 -55.21 118.14
C GLU A 234 -0.09 -55.49 119.45
N VAL A 235 1.25 -55.54 119.41
CA VAL A 235 2.07 -55.72 120.62
C VAL A 235 1.89 -54.56 121.59
N ALA A 236 1.85 -53.33 121.08
CA ALA A 236 1.63 -52.16 121.89
C ALA A 236 0.21 -52.16 122.52
N ASP A 237 -0.82 -52.64 121.80
CA ASP A 237 -2.21 -52.79 122.29
C ASP A 237 -2.28 -53.83 123.41
N HIS A 238 -1.59 -54.96 123.21
CA HIS A 238 -1.47 -56.01 124.23
C HIS A 238 -0.72 -55.50 125.48
N LEU A 239 0.38 -54.78 125.31
CA LEU A 239 1.11 -54.16 126.43
C LEU A 239 0.24 -53.14 127.18
N GLN A 240 -0.56 -52.35 126.47
CA GLN A 240 -1.50 -51.43 127.06
C GLN A 240 -2.57 -52.16 127.89
N THR A 241 -3.09 -53.28 127.38
CA THR A 241 -4.05 -54.13 128.10
C THR A 241 -3.42 -54.76 129.35
N LEU A 242 -2.21 -55.33 129.22
CA LEU A 242 -1.45 -55.89 130.34
C LEU A 242 -1.12 -54.84 131.40
N ALA A 243 -0.83 -53.61 131.01
CA ALA A 243 -0.60 -52.51 131.95
C ALA A 243 -1.85 -52.19 132.78
N VAL A 244 -3.04 -52.20 132.17
CA VAL A 244 -4.32 -52.05 132.89
C VAL A 244 -4.53 -53.20 133.87
N GLN A 245 -4.23 -54.45 133.47
CA GLN A 245 -4.29 -55.60 134.40
C GLN A 245 -3.25 -55.49 135.53
N ALA A 246 -2.05 -55.00 135.21
CA ALA A 246 -1.00 -54.76 136.18
C ALA A 246 -1.37 -53.67 137.18
N ASP A 247 -2.09 -52.62 136.77
CA ASP A 247 -2.70 -51.63 137.67
C ASP A 247 -3.63 -52.31 138.68
N VAL A 248 -4.53 -53.19 138.21
CA VAL A 248 -5.48 -53.93 139.06
C VAL A 248 -4.77 -54.86 140.05
N LEU A 249 -3.74 -55.59 139.59
CA LEU A 249 -3.00 -56.54 140.43
C LEU A 249 -2.02 -55.86 141.39
N SER A 250 -1.44 -54.71 141.02
CA SER A 250 -0.53 -53.94 141.90
C SER A 250 -1.26 -53.53 143.18
N LEU A 251 -2.54 -53.12 143.07
CA LEU A 251 -3.39 -52.80 144.23
C LEU A 251 -3.64 -54.00 145.16
N LYS A 252 -3.47 -55.24 144.66
CA LYS A 252 -3.81 -56.47 145.38
C LYS A 252 -2.62 -57.09 146.13
N TYR A 253 -1.39 -56.84 145.69
CA TYR A 253 -0.17 -57.49 146.19
C TYR A 253 0.86 -56.51 146.79
N GLU A 254 0.52 -55.23 146.97
CA GLU A 254 1.45 -54.20 147.48
C GLU A 254 1.87 -54.34 148.95
N SER A 255 1.54 -55.44 149.63
CA SER A 255 1.88 -55.63 151.03
C SER A 255 1.90 -57.12 151.43
N GLU A 256 2.95 -57.51 152.18
CA GLU A 256 3.05 -58.70 153.07
C GLU A 256 4.08 -59.82 152.77
N SER A 257 4.88 -59.78 151.69
CA SER A 257 5.99 -60.75 151.52
C SER A 257 7.12 -60.24 150.63
N ASP A 258 8.36 -60.69 150.85
CA ASP A 258 9.51 -60.39 149.97
C ASP A 258 9.25 -60.80 148.51
N ARG A 259 8.43 -61.84 148.30
CA ARG A 259 7.98 -62.27 146.96
C ARG A 259 6.95 -61.31 146.33
N GLY A 260 6.20 -60.58 147.14
CA GLY A 260 5.25 -59.54 146.69
C GLY A 260 5.94 -58.26 146.23
N ARG A 261 7.07 -57.89 146.84
CA ARG A 261 7.89 -56.75 146.40
C ARG A 261 8.50 -56.95 145.02
N GLU A 262 8.96 -58.16 144.73
CA GLU A 262 9.50 -58.54 143.43
C GLU A 262 8.41 -58.51 142.33
N LEU A 263 7.20 -58.98 142.66
CA LEU A 263 6.02 -58.88 141.78
C LEU A 263 5.63 -57.42 141.51
N ALA A 264 5.55 -56.57 142.53
CA ALA A 264 5.23 -55.16 142.36
C ALA A 264 6.27 -54.42 141.48
N TRP A 265 7.56 -54.79 141.60
CA TRP A 265 8.61 -54.26 140.74
C TRP A 265 8.41 -54.66 139.27
N LEU A 266 8.10 -55.94 139.00
CA LEU A 266 7.78 -56.41 137.64
C LEU A 266 6.56 -55.70 137.05
N LEU A 267 5.50 -55.49 137.82
CA LEU A 267 4.30 -54.77 137.37
C LEU A 267 4.61 -53.30 137.03
N ARG A 268 5.51 -52.64 137.76
CA ARG A 268 5.99 -51.28 137.40
C ARG A 268 6.78 -51.26 136.10
N GLN A 269 7.55 -52.31 135.80
CA GLN A 269 8.24 -52.43 134.50
C GLN A 269 7.25 -52.58 133.35
N VAL A 270 6.18 -53.37 133.51
CA VAL A 270 5.12 -53.51 132.49
C VAL A 270 4.46 -52.15 132.19
N LYS A 271 4.17 -51.34 133.20
CA LYS A 271 3.63 -49.98 133.01
C LYS A 271 4.61 -49.06 132.28
N ALA A 272 5.90 -49.11 132.65
CA ALA A 272 6.93 -48.31 131.99
C ALA A 272 7.08 -48.68 130.50
N LEU A 273 6.96 -49.96 130.16
CA LEU A 273 6.96 -50.43 128.77
C LEU A 273 5.70 -49.97 128.01
N SER A 274 4.51 -50.03 128.61
CA SER A 274 3.28 -49.51 128.00
C SER A 274 3.36 -48.00 127.69
N ILE A 275 3.90 -47.17 128.58
CA ILE A 275 4.07 -45.73 128.32
C ILE A 275 4.98 -45.48 127.11
N ARG A 276 6.04 -46.28 126.95
CA ARG A 276 6.93 -46.19 125.79
C ARG A 276 6.29 -46.72 124.51
N ALA A 277 5.33 -47.63 124.63
CA ALA A 277 4.60 -48.20 123.51
C ALA A 277 3.48 -47.28 122.98
N LYS A 278 2.99 -46.31 123.78
CA LYS A 278 1.91 -45.38 123.41
C LYS A 278 2.07 -44.63 122.08
N PRO A 279 3.26 -44.15 121.67
CA PRO A 279 3.43 -43.48 120.37
C PRO A 279 3.17 -44.38 119.15
N TYR A 280 3.06 -45.69 119.37
CA TYR A 280 2.90 -46.68 118.32
C TYR A 280 1.46 -47.23 118.22
N MET A 281 0.50 -46.61 118.90
CA MET A 281 -0.95 -46.81 118.72
C MET A 281 -1.44 -45.93 117.58
#